data_AF-A3IZE4-F1
#
_entry.id   AF-A3IZE4-F1
#
_cell.length_a   1.000
_cell.length_b   1.000
_cell.length_c   1.000
_cell.angle_alpha   90.00
_cell.angle_beta   90.00
_cell.angle_gamma   90.00
#
_symmetry.space_group_name_H-M   'P 1'
#
loop_
_entity.id
_entity.type
_entity.pdbx_description
1 polymer ?
#
loop_
_entity_poly.entity_id
_entity_poly.type
_entity_poly.pdbx_seq_one_letter_code
_entity_poly.pdbx_strand_id
1 'polypeptide(L)'
;MFVYNFKFPQILASKRLLIGLTTIIGLVGLVGLIALVKNSNQTVSQLSESSLEKIAKENSELSAKDLELNISRLWQKDNHEVLWIDFNHQGLCGINHHCLYAMYHRYGESVTLVWRSYLDPRLPPKVKLMEEQKPCVIINQLDETSPKNLNKYHLCPVDTNQYEVTKKVTTKIN
;
A
#
# COMPACT_ATOMS: atom_id res chain seq x y z
N MET A 1 -43.16 45.36 18.67
CA MET A 1 -43.22 46.55 17.80
C MET A 1 -42.65 46.15 16.45
N PHE A 2 -43.46 46.32 15.40
CA PHE A 2 -43.27 46.03 13.96
C PHE A 2 -43.05 44.57 13.51
N VAL A 3 -44.20 43.93 13.28
CA VAL A 3 -44.44 42.95 12.21
C VAL A 3 -44.41 43.69 10.87
N TYR A 4 -43.69 43.17 9.87
CA TYR A 4 -43.94 43.51 8.46
C TYR A 4 -44.25 42.25 7.66
N ASN A 5 -45.55 42.12 7.36
CA ASN A 5 -46.08 41.41 6.21
C ASN A 5 -45.84 42.28 4.96
N PHE A 6 -45.36 41.72 3.84
CA PHE A 6 -45.81 42.18 2.53
C PHE A 6 -45.75 41.05 1.48
N LYS A 7 -46.83 40.96 0.72
CA LYS A 7 -47.14 39.95 -0.32
C LYS A 7 -46.53 40.32 -1.69
N PHE A 8 -46.37 39.27 -2.50
CA PHE A 8 -46.07 39.14 -3.95
C PHE A 8 -46.56 40.24 -4.91
N PRO A 9 -45.96 40.29 -6.12
CA PRO A 9 -46.71 39.79 -7.28
C PRO A 9 -45.92 38.83 -8.19
N GLN A 10 -46.68 37.98 -8.88
CA GLN A 10 -46.25 37.08 -9.95
C GLN A 10 -45.98 37.86 -11.25
N ILE A 11 -44.95 37.46 -12.00
CA ILE A 11 -44.83 37.77 -13.43
C ILE A 11 -44.52 36.46 -14.16
N LEU A 12 -45.48 36.04 -15.01
CA LEU A 12 -45.27 35.07 -16.08
C LEU A 12 -44.36 35.67 -17.15
N ALA A 13 -43.38 34.89 -17.63
CA ALA A 13 -43.04 34.89 -19.05
C ALA A 13 -42.34 33.59 -19.43
N SER A 14 -43.10 32.76 -20.13
CA SER A 14 -42.69 31.64 -20.97
C SER A 14 -41.54 31.95 -21.91
N LYS A 15 -40.62 30.99 -22.10
CA LYS A 15 -40.18 30.54 -23.43
C LYS A 15 -39.43 29.22 -23.35
N ARG A 16 -39.97 28.23 -24.06
CA ARG A 16 -39.42 26.90 -24.29
C ARG A 16 -38.11 27.04 -25.08
N LEU A 17 -37.03 26.43 -24.62
CA LEU A 17 -35.83 26.23 -25.43
C LEU A 17 -35.69 24.73 -25.71
N LEU A 18 -35.96 24.40 -26.97
CA LEU A 18 -35.73 23.10 -27.60
C LEU A 18 -34.21 22.96 -27.80
N ILE A 19 -33.57 21.95 -27.24
CA ILE A 19 -32.19 21.57 -27.63
C ILE A 19 -32.27 20.15 -28.16
N GLY A 20 -32.08 20.04 -29.47
CA GLY A 20 -32.09 18.79 -30.22
C GLY A 20 -30.88 17.92 -29.88
N LEU A 21 -31.12 16.61 -29.78
CA LEU A 21 -30.08 15.59 -29.86
C LEU A 21 -29.53 15.54 -31.29
N THR A 22 -28.25 15.82 -31.45
CA THR A 22 -27.47 15.37 -32.61
C THR A 22 -26.40 14.38 -32.14
N THR A 23 -26.60 13.13 -32.53
CA THR A 23 -25.68 12.01 -32.44
C THR A 23 -24.57 12.09 -33.50
N ILE A 24 -23.49 11.35 -33.20
CA ILE A 24 -22.43 10.83 -34.09
C ILE A 24 -21.11 11.62 -34.04
N ILE A 25 -20.15 11.10 -33.26
CA ILE A 25 -18.76 10.86 -33.71
C ILE A 25 -18.31 9.53 -33.10
N GLY A 26 -17.94 8.57 -33.95
CA GLY A 26 -17.44 7.27 -33.55
C GLY A 26 -15.93 7.27 -33.29
N LEU A 27 -15.45 6.20 -32.64
CA LEU A 27 -14.09 5.72 -32.82
C LEU A 27 -14.08 4.21 -32.58
N VAL A 28 -13.94 3.45 -33.67
CA VAL A 28 -13.51 2.05 -33.65
C VAL A 28 -11.99 2.09 -33.68
N GLY A 29 -11.35 1.57 -32.64
CA GLY A 29 -9.90 1.53 -32.50
C GLY A 29 -9.52 0.52 -31.42
N LEU A 30 -9.62 -0.76 -31.77
CA LEU A 30 -9.16 -1.90 -30.97
C LEU A 30 -7.65 -2.07 -31.19
N VAL A 31 -6.80 -1.75 -30.22
CA VAL A 31 -5.45 -2.35 -30.11
C VAL A 31 -5.11 -2.55 -28.63
N GLY A 32 -4.69 -3.77 -28.31
CA GLY A 32 -4.64 -4.36 -26.98
C GLY A 32 -3.82 -3.58 -25.95
N LEU A 33 -4.44 -3.40 -24.79
CA LEU A 33 -3.71 -3.37 -23.53
C LEU A 33 -3.00 -4.71 -23.38
N ILE A 34 -1.69 -4.70 -23.61
CA ILE A 34 -0.80 -5.73 -23.10
C ILE A 34 -0.90 -5.62 -21.59
N ALA A 35 -1.74 -6.47 -20.99
CA ALA A 35 -1.71 -6.71 -19.56
C ALA A 35 -0.30 -7.22 -19.25
N LEU A 36 0.52 -6.33 -18.68
CA LEU A 36 1.83 -6.67 -18.17
C LEU A 36 1.61 -7.76 -17.12
N VAL A 37 2.15 -8.94 -17.41
CA VAL A 37 2.05 -10.14 -16.58
C VAL A 37 2.65 -9.82 -15.20
N LYS A 38 1.81 -9.54 -14.21
CA LYS A 38 2.20 -9.51 -12.80
C LYS A 38 2.29 -10.97 -12.33
N ASN A 39 3.40 -11.61 -12.69
CA ASN A 39 3.71 -12.96 -12.22
C ASN A 39 4.09 -12.89 -10.73
N SER A 40 3.12 -13.13 -9.88
CA SER A 40 3.32 -13.42 -8.45
C SER A 40 2.19 -14.34 -8.00
N ASN A 41 2.38 -15.64 -8.23
CA ASN A 41 1.54 -16.72 -7.70
C ASN A 41 1.65 -16.75 -6.17
N GLN A 42 0.79 -15.99 -5.51
CA GLN A 42 0.28 -16.24 -4.16
C GLN A 42 -1.04 -15.49 -4.10
N THR A 43 -2.15 -16.22 -4.03
CA THR A 43 -3.49 -15.66 -3.86
C THR A 43 -3.51 -14.90 -2.54
N VAL A 44 -3.26 -13.59 -2.62
CA VAL A 44 -3.52 -12.65 -1.53
C VAL A 44 -5.00 -12.82 -1.20
N SER A 45 -5.33 -13.33 -0.01
CA SER A 45 -6.68 -13.16 0.52
C SER A 45 -6.94 -11.67 0.49
N GLN A 46 -7.84 -11.23 -0.39
CA GLN A 46 -8.16 -9.82 -0.54
C GLN A 46 -8.45 -9.25 0.84
N LEU A 47 -7.69 -8.23 1.24
CA LEU A 47 -8.03 -7.43 2.40
C LEU A 47 -9.32 -6.67 2.05
N SER A 48 -10.21 -6.53 3.03
CA SER A 48 -11.37 -5.66 2.87
C SER A 48 -10.94 -4.21 2.62
N GLU A 49 -11.82 -3.43 1.98
CA GLU A 49 -11.59 -2.00 1.76
C GLU A 49 -11.33 -1.28 3.09
N SER A 50 -12.05 -1.65 4.17
CA SER A 50 -11.82 -1.10 5.51
C SER A 50 -10.43 -1.42 6.08
N SER A 51 -9.91 -2.64 5.85
CA SER A 51 -8.57 -3.02 6.27
C SER A 51 -7.50 -2.24 5.49
N LEU A 52 -7.69 -2.08 4.18
CA LEU A 52 -6.80 -1.32 3.32
C LEU A 52 -6.76 0.16 3.73
N GLU A 53 -7.92 0.78 3.98
CA GLU A 53 -8.01 2.17 4.45
C GLU A 53 -7.34 2.35 5.82
N LYS A 54 -7.51 1.40 6.74
CA LYS A 54 -6.82 1.41 8.03
C LYS A 54 -5.30 1.39 7.85
N ILE A 55 -4.80 0.45 7.04
CA ILE A 55 -3.35 0.29 6.76
C ILE A 55 -2.78 1.57 6.12
N ALA A 56 -3.49 2.15 5.15
CA ALA A 56 -3.10 3.39 4.50
C ALA A 56 -2.99 4.54 5.50
N LYS A 57 -4.03 4.74 6.33
CA LYS A 57 -4.11 5.82 7.32
C LYS A 57 -3.09 5.70 8.46
N GLU A 58 -2.73 4.48 8.87
CA GLU A 58 -1.72 4.25 9.91
C GLU A 58 -0.29 4.62 9.46
N ASN A 59 -0.06 4.69 8.14
CA ASN A 59 1.27 4.81 7.54
C ASN A 59 1.43 6.03 6.62
N SER A 60 0.34 6.69 6.24
CA SER A 60 0.35 7.83 5.33
C SER A 60 -0.91 8.69 5.45
N GLU A 61 -0.85 9.89 4.86
CA GLU A 61 -2.03 10.75 4.64
C GLU A 61 -2.76 10.42 3.32
N LEU A 62 -2.23 9.50 2.52
CA LEU A 62 -2.80 9.10 1.23
C LEU A 62 -3.92 8.08 1.44
N SER A 63 -4.90 8.08 0.52
CA SER A 63 -5.96 7.08 0.54
C SER A 63 -5.43 5.71 0.11
N ALA A 64 -6.07 4.63 0.53
CA ALA A 64 -5.66 3.29 0.11
C ALA A 64 -5.70 3.09 -1.43
N LYS A 65 -6.59 3.82 -2.11
CA LYS A 65 -6.75 3.76 -3.57
C LYS A 65 -5.57 4.37 -4.31
N ASP A 66 -4.90 5.35 -3.70
CA ASP A 66 -3.76 6.04 -4.32
C ASP A 66 -2.44 5.27 -4.12
N LEU A 67 -2.37 4.37 -3.14
CA LEU A 67 -1.12 3.72 -2.72
C LEU A 67 -0.73 2.47 -3.52
N GLU A 68 -1.65 1.89 -4.31
CA GLU A 68 -1.44 0.64 -5.05
C GLU A 68 -0.73 -0.46 -4.21
N LEU A 69 -1.12 -0.63 -2.95
CA LEU A 69 -0.40 -1.42 -1.95
C LEU A 69 -0.03 -2.82 -2.47
N ASN A 70 1.28 -3.14 -2.41
CA ASN A 70 1.76 -4.47 -2.72
C ASN A 70 1.83 -5.30 -1.44
N ILE A 71 0.91 -6.25 -1.32
CA ILE A 71 0.74 -7.06 -0.10
C ILE A 71 1.15 -8.49 -0.41
N SER A 72 2.10 -9.01 0.35
CA SER A 72 2.55 -10.40 0.31
C SER A 72 2.17 -11.10 1.60
N ARG A 73 1.63 -12.33 1.51
CA ARG A 73 1.42 -13.16 2.69
C ARG A 73 2.71 -13.93 2.98
N LEU A 74 3.37 -13.62 4.10
CA LEU A 74 4.56 -14.34 4.53
C LEU A 74 4.18 -15.73 5.04
N TRP A 75 3.19 -15.80 5.92
CA TRP A 75 2.67 -17.08 6.40
C TRP A 75 1.28 -17.03 6.96
N GLN A 76 0.70 -18.22 7.08
CA GLN A 76 -0.60 -18.46 7.69
C GLN A 76 -0.53 -19.67 8.62
N LYS A 77 -1.20 -19.55 9.77
CA LYS A 77 -1.52 -20.66 10.65
C LYS A 77 -2.95 -20.45 11.16
N ASP A 78 -3.81 -21.42 10.91
CA ASP A 78 -5.24 -21.33 11.24
C ASP A 78 -5.86 -20.04 10.62
N ASN A 79 -6.52 -19.22 11.44
CA ASN A 79 -7.11 -17.93 11.05
C ASN A 79 -6.15 -16.74 11.22
N HIS A 80 -4.87 -16.99 11.47
CA HIS A 80 -3.83 -15.97 11.65
C HIS A 80 -2.91 -15.92 10.43
N GLU A 81 -2.77 -14.74 9.85
CA GLU A 81 -1.81 -14.48 8.77
C GLU A 81 -0.81 -13.40 9.19
N VAL A 82 0.41 -13.51 8.66
CA VAL A 82 1.41 -12.44 8.71
C VAL A 82 1.61 -11.91 7.31
N LEU A 83 1.34 -10.62 7.17
CA LEU A 83 1.38 -9.90 5.91
C LEU A 83 2.62 -9.01 5.89
N TRP A 84 3.26 -8.93 4.74
CA TRP A 84 4.29 -7.95 4.39
C TRP A 84 3.69 -6.97 3.40
N ILE A 85 3.79 -5.69 3.71
CA ILE A 85 3.23 -4.62 2.89
C ILE A 85 4.37 -3.73 2.43
N ASP A 86 4.48 -3.62 1.13
CA ASP A 86 5.38 -2.73 0.42
C ASP A 86 4.61 -1.49 -0.01
N PHE A 87 4.97 -0.35 0.60
CA PHE A 87 4.42 0.97 0.29
C PHE A 87 5.29 1.70 -0.75
N ASN A 88 5.93 0.98 -1.68
CA ASN A 88 6.70 1.54 -2.79
C ASN A 88 5.84 2.38 -3.73
N HIS A 89 5.49 3.56 -3.24
CA HIS A 89 4.76 4.63 -3.86
C HIS A 89 5.65 5.86 -3.75
N GLN A 90 5.76 6.64 -4.83
CA GLN A 90 6.70 7.77 -4.88
C GLN A 90 6.48 8.79 -3.76
N GLY A 91 5.24 8.96 -3.29
CA GLY A 91 4.90 9.85 -2.18
C GLY A 91 5.29 9.32 -0.78
N LEU A 92 5.64 8.03 -0.66
CA LEU A 92 6.03 7.38 0.60
C LEU A 92 7.46 6.88 0.63
N CYS A 93 8.14 6.83 -0.52
CA CYS A 93 9.59 6.64 -0.54
C CYS A 93 10.28 7.96 -0.17
N GLY A 94 11.04 7.93 0.93
CA GLY A 94 11.78 9.07 1.45
C GLY A 94 13.05 9.38 0.65
N ILE A 95 13.86 10.30 1.20
CA ILE A 95 15.16 10.70 0.66
C ILE A 95 16.07 9.45 0.58
N ASN A 96 16.95 9.39 -0.43
CA ASN A 96 17.86 8.27 -0.68
C ASN A 96 17.16 6.93 -1.01
N HIS A 97 15.99 6.98 -1.65
CA HIS A 97 15.26 5.80 -2.16
C HIS A 97 14.78 4.80 -1.09
N HIS A 98 14.76 5.20 0.17
CA HIS A 98 14.21 4.35 1.22
C HIS A 98 12.69 4.35 1.12
N CYS A 99 12.06 3.19 0.99
CA CYS A 99 10.61 3.04 0.94
C CYS A 99 10.08 2.46 2.25
N LEU A 100 8.84 2.79 2.59
CA LEU A 100 8.20 2.26 3.79
C LEU A 100 7.77 0.80 3.56
N TYR A 101 8.13 -0.05 4.52
CA TYR A 101 7.69 -1.44 4.59
C TYR A 101 7.06 -1.69 5.96
N ALA A 102 6.00 -2.50 5.99
CA ALA A 102 5.33 -2.87 7.23
C ALA A 102 4.94 -4.34 7.27
N MET A 103 4.87 -4.87 8.49
CA MET A 103 4.30 -6.18 8.77
C MET A 103 3.03 -6.04 9.59
N TYR A 104 2.03 -6.85 9.23
CA TYR A 104 0.74 -6.89 9.90
C TYR A 104 0.37 -8.32 10.29
N HIS A 105 -0.20 -8.48 11.48
CA HIS A 105 -0.98 -9.66 11.82
C HIS A 105 -2.41 -9.48 11.34
N ARG A 106 -2.96 -10.48 10.67
CA ARG A 106 -4.38 -10.55 10.27
C ARG A 106 -5.08 -11.70 10.97
N TYR A 107 -6.21 -11.41 11.61
CA TYR A 107 -7.13 -12.39 12.19
C TYR A 107 -8.54 -12.13 11.65
N GLY A 108 -8.95 -12.91 10.64
CA GLY A 108 -10.18 -12.61 9.89
C GLY A 108 -10.11 -11.22 9.25
N GLU A 109 -10.98 -10.30 9.67
CA GLU A 109 -11.00 -8.90 9.21
C GLU A 109 -10.14 -7.95 10.05
N SER A 110 -9.63 -8.40 11.19
CA SER A 110 -8.78 -7.57 12.05
C SER A 110 -7.35 -7.58 11.54
N VAL A 111 -6.78 -6.39 11.30
CA VAL A 111 -5.36 -6.19 11.01
C VAL A 111 -4.70 -5.37 12.11
N THR A 112 -3.50 -5.80 12.55
CA THR A 112 -2.71 -5.15 13.60
C THR A 112 -1.28 -4.97 13.11
N LEU A 113 -0.79 -3.74 13.12
CA LEU A 113 0.61 -3.42 12.79
C LEU A 113 1.53 -4.05 13.83
N VAL A 114 2.53 -4.80 13.40
CA VAL A 114 3.50 -5.46 14.30
C VAL A 114 4.94 -5.02 14.08
N TRP A 115 5.24 -4.42 12.93
CA TRP A 115 6.53 -3.83 12.63
C TRP A 115 6.44 -2.89 11.42
N ARG A 116 7.26 -1.84 11.38
CA ARG A 116 7.48 -1.03 10.18
C ARG A 116 8.86 -0.39 10.19
N SER A 117 9.43 -0.19 9.01
CA SER A 117 10.66 0.58 8.83
C SER A 117 10.76 1.13 7.40
N TYR A 118 11.52 2.20 7.26
CA TYR A 118 12.05 2.61 5.97
C TYR A 118 13.25 1.73 5.62
N LEU A 119 13.26 1.15 4.42
CA LEU A 119 14.33 0.28 3.92
C LEU A 119 14.74 0.70 2.51
N ASP A 120 16.01 0.54 2.16
CA ASP A 120 16.48 0.69 0.78
C ASP A 120 16.27 -0.61 0.00
N PRO A 121 15.40 -0.65 -1.03
CA PRO A 121 15.18 -1.83 -1.85
C PRO A 121 16.31 -2.09 -2.86
N ARG A 122 17.26 -1.15 -3.03
CA ARG A 122 18.36 -1.27 -4.00
C ARG A 122 19.46 -2.15 -3.44
N LEU A 123 19.28 -3.45 -3.64
CA LEU A 123 20.23 -4.47 -3.23
C LEU A 123 20.97 -5.07 -4.42
N PRO A 124 22.14 -5.71 -4.20
CA PRO A 124 22.83 -6.44 -5.25
C PRO A 124 21.91 -7.48 -5.90
N PRO A 125 22.17 -7.84 -7.17
CA PRO A 125 21.40 -8.89 -7.85
C PRO A 125 21.36 -10.17 -7.01
N LYS A 126 20.20 -10.84 -6.99
CA LYS A 126 19.93 -12.09 -6.24
C LYS A 126 19.82 -11.93 -4.72
N VAL A 127 20.08 -10.75 -4.15
CA VAL A 127 19.77 -10.47 -2.74
C VAL A 127 18.35 -9.94 -2.66
N LYS A 128 17.47 -10.62 -1.93
CA LYS A 128 16.11 -10.15 -1.69
C LYS A 128 16.10 -9.18 -0.53
N LEU A 129 15.26 -8.14 -0.59
CA LEU A 129 15.06 -7.23 0.54
C LEU A 129 14.60 -7.97 1.80
N MET A 130 13.69 -8.92 1.59
CA MET A 130 13.04 -9.70 2.62
C MET A 130 13.11 -11.19 2.25
N GLU A 131 13.50 -12.02 3.21
CA GLU A 131 13.46 -13.48 3.12
C GLU A 131 12.65 -14.05 4.28
N GLU A 132 11.74 -14.98 3.97
CA GLU A 132 10.92 -15.66 4.98
C GLU A 132 11.74 -16.69 5.76
N GLN A 133 11.73 -16.61 7.10
CA GLN A 133 12.38 -17.61 7.96
C GLN A 133 11.57 -17.83 9.25
N LYS A 134 10.45 -18.57 9.16
CA LYS A 134 9.51 -18.76 10.28
C LYS A 134 10.20 -19.15 11.61
N PRO A 135 9.83 -18.52 12.74
CA PRO A 135 8.80 -17.47 12.89
C PRO A 135 9.30 -16.04 12.60
N CYS A 136 10.53 -15.90 12.11
CA CYS A 136 11.19 -14.64 11.84
C CYS A 136 11.13 -14.26 10.35
N VAL A 137 11.63 -13.06 10.07
CA VAL A 137 11.90 -12.52 8.74
C VAL A 137 13.34 -12.04 8.71
N ILE A 138 14.04 -12.26 7.61
CA ILE A 138 15.36 -11.69 7.38
C ILE A 138 15.22 -10.46 6.51
N ILE A 139 15.71 -9.33 7.00
CA ILE A 139 15.79 -8.09 6.24
C ILE A 139 17.24 -7.83 5.86
N ASN A 140 17.49 -7.72 4.56
CA ASN A 140 18.80 -7.43 4.01
C ASN A 140 18.91 -5.92 3.70
N GLN A 141 19.97 -5.26 4.18
CA GLN A 141 20.28 -3.86 3.85
C GLN A 141 21.77 -3.70 3.60
N LEU A 142 22.14 -2.85 2.65
CA LEU A 142 23.52 -2.41 2.53
C LEU A 142 23.89 -1.53 3.74
N ASP A 143 25.13 -1.63 4.19
CA ASP A 143 25.64 -0.72 5.21
C ASP A 143 25.84 0.68 4.60
N GLU A 144 25.18 1.69 5.17
CA GLU A 144 25.23 3.06 4.66
C GLU A 144 26.65 3.64 4.66
N THR A 145 27.47 3.27 5.65
CA THR A 145 28.84 3.77 5.78
C THR A 145 29.84 2.94 4.98
N SER A 146 29.48 1.70 4.64
CA SER A 146 30.33 0.75 3.93
C SER A 146 29.51 -0.10 2.96
N PRO A 147 29.13 0.42 1.77
CA PRO A 147 28.24 -0.27 0.82
C PRO A 147 28.72 -1.64 0.32
N LYS A 148 29.96 -2.03 0.63
CA LYS A 148 30.50 -3.38 0.43
C LYS A 148 30.09 -4.38 1.52
N ASN A 149 29.31 -3.95 2.50
CA ASN A 149 28.83 -4.78 3.59
C ASN A 149 27.31 -4.91 3.47
N LEU A 150 26.84 -6.15 3.54
CA LEU A 150 25.42 -6.49 3.64
C LEU A 150 25.09 -6.85 5.08
N ASN A 151 24.17 -6.11 5.67
CA ASN A 151 23.59 -6.35 6.98
C ASN A 151 22.34 -7.23 6.84
N LYS A 152 22.33 -8.36 7.54
CA LYS A 152 21.18 -9.26 7.67
C LYS A 152 20.58 -9.09 9.06
N TYR A 153 19.38 -8.54 9.14
CA TYR A 153 18.64 -8.34 10.37
C TYR A 153 17.61 -9.45 10.54
N HIS A 154 17.73 -10.21 11.63
CA HIS A 154 16.74 -11.20 12.03
C HIS A 154 15.64 -10.52 12.82
N LEU A 155 14.52 -10.29 12.17
CA LEU A 155 13.33 -9.70 12.74
C LEU A 155 12.41 -10.83 13.25
N CYS A 156 12.30 -11.00 14.55
CA CYS A 156 11.58 -12.11 15.17
C CYS A 156 10.48 -11.59 16.11
N PRO A 157 9.39 -12.35 16.31
CA PRO A 157 8.35 -11.98 17.24
C PRO A 157 8.91 -12.04 18.66
N VAL A 158 8.75 -10.96 19.42
CA VAL A 158 9.05 -10.92 20.86
C VAL A 158 7.78 -11.21 21.68
N ASP A 159 6.62 -10.87 21.12
CA ASP A 159 5.30 -11.23 21.62
C ASP A 159 4.29 -11.32 20.44
N THR A 160 2.99 -11.34 20.74
CA THR A 160 1.93 -11.44 19.72
C THR A 160 1.72 -10.17 18.89
N ASN A 161 2.27 -9.04 19.32
CA ASN A 161 1.98 -7.70 18.80
C ASN A 161 3.22 -7.00 18.23
N GLN A 162 4.42 -7.54 18.43
CA GLN A 162 5.65 -6.87 18.06
C GLN A 162 6.71 -7.82 17.51
N TYR A 163 7.42 -7.36 16.47
CA TYR A 163 8.67 -7.96 16.02
C TYR A 163 9.84 -7.02 16.31
N GLU A 164 10.96 -7.60 16.73
CA GLU A 164 12.19 -6.86 16.98
C GLU A 164 13.39 -7.51 16.31
N VAL A 165 14.41 -6.69 16.06
CA VAL A 165 15.69 -7.17 15.57
C VAL A 165 16.40 -7.90 16.71
N THR A 166 16.46 -9.22 16.63
CA THR A 166 17.11 -10.07 17.64
C THR A 166 18.58 -10.34 17.31
N LYS A 167 18.95 -10.22 16.04
CA LYS A 167 20.31 -10.48 15.56
C LYS A 167 20.61 -9.65 14.32
N LYS A 168 21.85 -9.13 14.26
CA LYS A 168 22.44 -8.53 13.06
C LYS A 168 23.66 -9.35 12.66
N VAL A 169 23.74 -9.75 11.40
CA VAL A 169 24.92 -10.38 10.81
C VAL A 169 25.42 -9.53 9.65
N THR A 170 26.66 -9.09 9.71
CA THR A 170 27.27 -8.30 8.64
C THR A 170 28.19 -9.19 7.82
N THR A 171 28.00 -9.22 6.50
CA THR A 171 28.84 -9.97 5.56
C THR A 171 29.37 -9.02 4.50
N LYS A 172 30.67 -9.14 4.19
CA LYS A 172 31.25 -8.40 3.07
C LYS A 172 30.78 -9.03 1.75
N ILE A 173 30.28 -8.20 0.84
CA ILE A 173 29.89 -8.57 -0.51
C ILE A 173 30.95 -8.09 -1.50
N ASN A 174 31.14 -8.87 -2.57
CA ASN A 174 32.14 -8.62 -3.60
C ASN A 174 31.56 -7.81 -4.76
#